data_AF-G9YK02-F1
#
_entry.id   AF-G9YK02-F1
#
_cell.length_a   1.000
_cell.length_b   1.000
_cell.length_c   1.000
_cell.angle_alpha   90.00
_cell.angle_beta   90.00
_cell.angle_gamma   90.00
#
_symmetry.space_group_name_H-M   'P 1'
#
loop_
_entity.id
_entity.type
_entity.pdbx_description
1 polymer ?
#
loop_
_entity_poly.entity_id
_entity_poly.type
_entity_poly.pdbx_seq_one_letter_code
_entity_poly.pdbx_strand_id
1 'polypeptide(L)'
;MTTLHHYRCPVTKALIRDRDVSVQSLIVNGVSERYDDKVFTAVRTGELAEGLHADGAIVVTDGWGNHHIDFVTVIEELGKRGIPSVGMSYIGQQGRLVCTNGYTDMLVDFNKNTSGYESSIVGDNNLEDYDAFKALGLLKLKLKREGIALKKSCEEREKRIYIRRCSYPIKTVAFGDVTAVDGALLTIRTDIGEIHDKEREFISEARVRIIRPGERHIRVHTNLDFMPVACKTEGTVGEGRTILLDGVTAMLTGGEADGTYEPHNIGSSEGFLDEAVRFDRSGTPAATDILLHIDVTFEPAMGSTVEAIRSAHRLADRVLNEVRAAMKNLIIEDRAYHLLENRISPQKANIIVVKIVSGLGNMYETAVFPFEPAGIGAKYLMDMSNIPVHITPFQCLDGAVHSLL
;
A
#
# COMPACT_ATOMS: atom_id res chain seq x y z
N MET A 1 1.67 -6.29 1.96
CA MET A 1 0.75 -5.73 0.93
C MET A 1 1.58 -4.80 0.04
N THR A 2 1.36 -4.74 -1.28
CA THR A 2 2.14 -3.87 -2.20
C THR A 2 1.74 -2.39 -2.10
N THR A 3 2.56 -1.47 -2.60
CA THR A 3 2.21 -0.04 -2.73
C THR A 3 0.89 0.19 -3.47
N LEU A 4 0.61 -0.60 -4.52
CA LEU A 4 -0.66 -0.55 -5.26
C LEU A 4 -1.87 -0.84 -4.35
N HIS A 5 -1.71 -1.72 -3.36
CA HIS A 5 -2.75 -2.02 -2.37
C HIS A 5 -3.05 -0.80 -1.50
N HIS A 6 -2.01 -0.12 -1.01
CA HIS A 6 -2.20 1.11 -0.22
C HIS A 6 -2.85 2.21 -1.05
N TYR A 7 -2.44 2.39 -2.30
CA TYR A 7 -3.05 3.33 -3.25
C TYR A 7 -4.53 2.99 -3.54
N ARG A 8 -4.87 1.70 -3.57
CA ARG A 8 -6.22 1.18 -3.80
C ARG A 8 -6.95 0.80 -2.49
N CYS A 9 -6.49 1.27 -1.32
CA CYS A 9 -6.88 0.72 -0.02
C CYS A 9 -8.39 0.48 0.14
N PRO A 10 -8.82 -0.80 0.25
CA PRO A 10 -10.23 -1.16 0.37
C PRO A 10 -10.91 -0.55 1.60
N VAL A 11 -10.24 -0.57 2.76
CA VAL A 11 -10.77 -0.03 4.03
C VAL A 11 -11.04 1.47 3.92
N THR A 12 -10.07 2.23 3.42
CA THR A 12 -10.22 3.69 3.24
C THR A 12 -11.35 4.02 2.27
N LYS A 13 -11.45 3.28 1.14
CA LYS A 13 -12.55 3.45 0.18
C LYS A 13 -13.91 3.14 0.80
N ALA A 14 -14.02 2.06 1.57
CA ALA A 14 -15.26 1.66 2.23
C ALA A 14 -15.73 2.75 3.21
N LEU A 15 -14.81 3.27 4.04
CA LEU A 15 -15.10 4.32 5.01
C LEU A 15 -15.52 5.65 4.35
N ILE A 16 -14.80 6.12 3.33
CA ILE A 16 -15.14 7.37 2.61
C ILE A 16 -16.52 7.29 1.95
N ARG A 17 -16.92 6.12 1.45
CA ARG A 17 -18.21 5.90 0.79
C ARG A 17 -19.37 5.77 1.78
N ASP A 18 -19.08 5.43 3.04
CA ASP A 18 -20.09 5.19 4.05
C ASP A 18 -20.78 6.49 4.49
N ARG A 19 -22.08 6.41 4.76
CA ARG A 19 -22.89 7.58 5.14
C ARG A 19 -23.14 7.69 6.64
N ASP A 20 -22.84 6.66 7.41
CA ASP A 20 -23.17 6.58 8.84
C ASP A 20 -21.99 7.02 9.72
N VAL A 21 -20.78 7.08 9.17
CA VAL A 21 -19.53 7.41 9.87
C VAL A 21 -18.79 8.54 9.18
N SER A 22 -17.85 9.15 9.92
CA SER A 22 -16.86 10.10 9.41
C SER A 22 -15.49 9.44 9.44
N VAL A 23 -14.64 9.70 8.43
CA VAL A 23 -13.22 9.29 8.45
C VAL A 23 -12.35 10.48 8.10
N GLN A 24 -11.42 10.82 8.99
CA GLN A 24 -10.53 11.97 8.79
C GLN A 24 -9.06 11.60 8.85
N SER A 25 -8.74 10.48 9.48
CA SER A 25 -7.38 10.17 9.88
C SER A 25 -7.10 8.70 9.74
N LEU A 26 -5.92 8.41 9.25
CA LEU A 26 -5.29 7.11 9.32
C LEU A 26 -3.98 7.26 10.09
N ILE A 27 -3.60 6.22 10.79
CA ILE A 27 -2.32 6.10 11.48
C ILE A 27 -1.54 5.01 10.77
N VAL A 28 -0.33 5.32 10.30
CA VAL A 28 0.62 4.33 9.76
C VAL A 28 1.61 4.02 10.87
N ASN A 29 1.63 2.78 11.34
CA ASN A 29 2.48 2.29 12.40
C ASN A 29 3.46 1.25 11.84
N GLY A 30 4.77 1.45 12.00
CA GLY A 30 5.77 0.48 11.58
C GLY A 30 5.88 -0.65 12.60
N VAL A 31 5.98 -1.90 12.14
CA VAL A 31 6.33 -3.02 13.03
C VAL A 31 7.78 -2.91 13.46
N SER A 32 8.09 -3.24 14.71
CA SER A 32 9.46 -3.27 15.23
C SER A 32 9.87 -4.68 15.60
N GLU A 33 11.15 -5.04 15.49
CA GLU A 33 11.61 -6.38 15.89
C GLU A 33 11.61 -6.55 17.42
N ARG A 34 12.10 -5.54 18.15
CA ARG A 34 12.24 -5.58 19.61
C ARG A 34 10.91 -5.36 20.29
N TYR A 35 10.58 -6.22 21.26
CA TYR A 35 9.31 -6.17 21.99
C TYR A 35 9.04 -4.81 22.65
N ASP A 36 10.03 -4.21 23.31
CA ASP A 36 9.87 -2.90 23.97
C ASP A 36 9.49 -1.80 22.98
N ASP A 37 10.03 -1.86 21.76
CA ASP A 37 9.70 -0.92 20.68
C ASP A 37 8.27 -1.15 20.16
N LYS A 38 7.82 -2.41 20.06
CA LYS A 38 6.42 -2.75 19.72
C LYS A 38 5.43 -2.16 20.73
N VAL A 39 5.74 -2.28 22.02
CA VAL A 39 4.93 -1.69 23.10
C VAL A 39 4.95 -0.18 23.01
N PHE A 40 6.13 0.43 22.81
CA PHE A 40 6.27 1.86 22.69
C PHE A 40 5.43 2.43 21.53
N THR A 41 5.55 1.89 20.32
CA THR A 41 4.80 2.38 19.15
C THR A 41 3.29 2.14 19.28
N ALA A 42 2.87 1.04 19.94
CA ALA A 42 1.46 0.79 20.25
C ALA A 42 0.89 1.84 21.23
N VAL A 43 1.62 2.20 22.30
CA VAL A 43 1.20 3.25 23.24
C VAL A 43 1.07 4.58 22.51
N ARG A 44 2.07 4.95 21.69
CA ARG A 44 2.01 6.18 20.87
C ARG A 44 0.83 6.18 19.89
N THR A 45 0.50 5.01 19.32
CA THR A 45 -0.67 4.85 18.44
C THR A 45 -1.97 5.10 19.19
N GLY A 46 -2.11 4.56 20.40
CA GLY A 46 -3.27 4.80 21.26
C GLY A 46 -3.43 6.27 21.66
N GLU A 47 -2.34 6.93 22.05
CA GLU A 47 -2.34 8.37 22.37
C GLU A 47 -2.71 9.24 21.16
N LEU A 48 -2.18 8.90 19.99
CA LEU A 48 -2.54 9.60 18.76
C LEU A 48 -4.01 9.39 18.41
N ALA A 49 -4.54 8.18 18.57
CA ALA A 49 -5.96 7.89 18.33
C ALA A 49 -6.88 8.67 19.28
N GLU A 50 -6.53 8.78 20.56
CA GLU A 50 -7.24 9.59 21.55
C GLU A 50 -7.18 11.08 21.22
N GLY A 51 -5.99 11.59 20.86
CA GLY A 51 -5.80 12.99 20.43
C GLY A 51 -6.54 13.32 19.13
N LEU A 52 -6.80 12.32 18.27
CA LEU A 52 -7.64 12.43 17.08
C LEU A 52 -9.14 12.30 17.39
N HIS A 53 -9.52 12.11 18.66
CA HIS A 53 -10.89 11.90 19.11
C HIS A 53 -11.60 10.78 18.34
N ALA A 54 -10.94 9.64 18.19
CA ALA A 54 -11.52 8.48 17.53
C ALA A 54 -12.64 7.86 18.38
N ASP A 55 -13.82 7.69 17.79
CA ASP A 55 -14.93 6.93 18.38
C ASP A 55 -14.80 5.42 18.09
N GLY A 56 -14.00 5.06 17.10
CA GLY A 56 -13.70 3.66 16.78
C GLY A 56 -12.56 3.51 15.76
N ALA A 57 -12.04 2.30 15.64
CA ALA A 57 -10.90 2.03 14.78
C ALA A 57 -11.04 0.73 13.96
N ILE A 58 -10.54 0.75 12.73
CA ILE A 58 -10.20 -0.50 12.00
C ILE A 58 -8.68 -0.64 12.04
N VAL A 59 -8.19 -1.73 12.65
CA VAL A 59 -6.75 -2.03 12.72
C VAL A 59 -6.44 -3.07 11.65
N VAL A 60 -5.50 -2.78 10.76
CA VAL A 60 -5.07 -3.68 9.68
C VAL A 60 -3.59 -3.93 9.86
N THR A 61 -3.16 -5.20 9.78
CA THR A 61 -1.73 -5.54 9.72
C THR A 61 -1.40 -6.26 8.42
N ASP A 62 -0.28 -5.86 7.81
CA ASP A 62 0.21 -6.45 6.56
C ASP A 62 1.05 -7.71 6.79
N GLY A 63 1.41 -7.99 8.04
CA GLY A 63 2.19 -9.16 8.44
C GLY A 63 1.45 -10.08 9.42
N TRP A 64 2.10 -11.19 9.73
CA TRP A 64 1.60 -12.24 10.62
C TRP A 64 2.75 -12.85 11.43
N GLY A 65 2.44 -13.75 12.38
CA GLY A 65 3.46 -14.32 13.26
C GLY A 65 3.91 -13.31 14.30
N ASN A 66 5.20 -12.97 14.36
CA ASN A 66 5.72 -11.99 15.34
C ASN A 66 5.00 -10.62 15.24
N HIS A 67 4.54 -10.24 14.04
CA HIS A 67 3.83 -8.98 13.81
C HIS A 67 2.42 -8.97 14.43
N HIS A 68 1.87 -10.13 14.80
CA HIS A 68 0.61 -10.19 15.55
C HIS A 68 0.75 -9.59 16.95
N ILE A 69 1.96 -9.53 17.51
CA ILE A 69 2.21 -8.86 18.80
C ILE A 69 1.94 -7.36 18.66
N ASP A 70 2.46 -6.69 17.63
CA ASP A 70 2.18 -5.28 17.35
C ASP A 70 0.68 -5.05 17.18
N PHE A 71 0.04 -5.90 16.37
CA PHE A 71 -1.39 -5.85 16.06
C PHE A 71 -2.28 -5.94 17.31
N VAL A 72 -2.03 -6.93 18.16
CA VAL A 72 -2.81 -7.16 19.38
C VAL A 72 -2.54 -6.08 20.42
N THR A 73 -1.29 -5.60 20.52
CA THR A 73 -0.92 -4.55 21.46
C THR A 73 -1.55 -3.21 21.07
N VAL A 74 -1.58 -2.86 19.77
CA VAL A 74 -2.30 -1.67 19.28
C VAL A 74 -3.80 -1.76 19.61
N ILE A 75 -4.42 -2.92 19.38
CA ILE A 75 -5.84 -3.16 19.75
C ILE A 75 -6.04 -2.97 21.26
N GLU A 76 -5.10 -3.42 22.08
CA GLU A 76 -5.13 -3.22 23.54
C GLU A 76 -5.09 -1.75 23.93
N GLU A 77 -4.16 -0.99 23.35
CA GLU A 77 -3.95 0.41 23.67
C GLU A 77 -5.12 1.29 23.25
N LEU A 78 -5.78 0.94 22.14
CA LEU A 78 -7.07 1.54 21.75
C LEU A 78 -8.16 1.19 22.77
N GLY A 79 -8.26 -0.08 23.15
CA GLY A 79 -9.26 -0.56 24.11
C GLY A 79 -9.14 0.08 25.50
N LYS A 80 -7.92 0.22 26.03
CA LYS A 80 -7.65 0.93 27.30
C LYS A 80 -8.12 2.38 27.30
N ARG A 81 -8.26 2.99 26.12
CA ARG A 81 -8.73 4.37 25.91
C ARG A 81 -10.22 4.45 25.53
N GLY A 82 -10.94 3.33 25.60
CA GLY A 82 -12.36 3.27 25.26
C GLY A 82 -12.65 3.44 23.76
N ILE A 83 -11.68 3.10 22.90
CA ILE A 83 -11.83 3.18 21.44
C ILE A 83 -12.10 1.76 20.91
N PRO A 84 -13.38 1.39 20.65
CA PRO A 84 -13.70 0.09 20.09
C PRO A 84 -13.05 -0.12 18.73
N SER A 85 -12.44 -1.27 18.56
CA SER A 85 -11.76 -1.62 17.31
C SER A 85 -12.21 -2.96 16.73
N VAL A 86 -12.06 -3.08 15.42
CA VAL A 86 -12.10 -4.34 14.67
C VAL A 86 -10.75 -4.55 14.02
N GLY A 87 -10.15 -5.71 14.28
CA GLY A 87 -8.87 -6.08 13.70
C GLY A 87 -9.03 -6.82 12.37
N MET A 88 -8.07 -6.65 11.46
CA MET A 88 -7.98 -7.35 10.20
C MET A 88 -6.55 -7.87 10.00
N SER A 89 -6.42 -9.18 9.81
CA SER A 89 -5.11 -9.82 9.60
C SER A 89 -5.29 -11.09 8.76
N TYR A 90 -4.18 -11.59 8.20
CA TYR A 90 -4.09 -12.96 7.74
C TYR A 90 -4.03 -13.88 8.97
N ILE A 91 -5.06 -14.70 9.16
CA ILE A 91 -5.16 -15.65 10.28
C ILE A 91 -5.33 -17.05 9.70
N GLY A 92 -4.22 -17.61 9.20
CA GLY A 92 -4.17 -18.96 8.64
C GLY A 92 -3.85 -20.06 9.67
N GLN A 93 -3.74 -21.30 9.21
CA GLN A 93 -3.12 -22.39 9.97
C GLN A 93 -1.62 -22.14 10.21
N GLN A 94 -0.90 -21.60 9.21
CA GLN A 94 0.51 -21.23 9.33
C GLN A 94 0.70 -19.93 10.11
N GLY A 95 -0.23 -18.98 9.94
CA GLY A 95 -0.25 -17.69 10.61
C GLY A 95 -1.35 -17.62 11.67
N ARG A 96 -1.41 -18.59 12.58
CA ARG A 96 -2.35 -18.51 13.71
C ARG A 96 -2.05 -17.25 14.50
N LEU A 97 -3.10 -16.61 14.99
CA LEU A 97 -2.98 -15.43 15.83
C LEU A 97 -2.11 -15.76 17.06
N VAL A 98 -0.93 -15.14 17.14
CA VAL A 98 0.13 -15.52 18.10
C VAL A 98 -0.21 -15.17 19.54
N CYS A 99 -0.99 -14.11 19.74
CA CYS A 99 -1.42 -13.67 21.07
C CYS A 99 -2.82 -13.06 21.01
N THR A 100 -3.45 -12.92 22.18
CA THR A 100 -4.77 -12.28 22.32
C THR A 100 -4.84 -11.53 23.63
N ASN A 101 -5.71 -10.54 23.72
CA ASN A 101 -6.08 -9.88 24.96
C ASN A 101 -7.60 -9.68 25.05
N GLY A 102 -8.08 -9.06 26.14
CA GLY A 102 -9.50 -8.81 26.36
C GLY A 102 -10.18 -7.88 25.35
N TYR A 103 -9.42 -7.18 24.50
CA TYR A 103 -9.93 -6.28 23.47
C TYR A 103 -9.89 -6.89 22.06
N THR A 104 -9.32 -8.09 21.92
CA THR A 104 -9.20 -8.83 20.65
C THR A 104 -10.44 -9.71 20.42
N ASP A 105 -11.63 -9.12 20.51
CA ASP A 105 -12.92 -9.83 20.47
C ASP A 105 -13.59 -9.84 19.09
N MET A 106 -13.22 -8.92 18.20
CA MET A 106 -13.74 -8.83 16.83
C MET A 106 -12.62 -8.73 15.80
N LEU A 107 -12.45 -9.81 15.04
CA LEU A 107 -11.44 -9.91 13.98
C LEU A 107 -12.10 -10.33 12.66
N VAL A 108 -11.54 -9.82 11.56
CA VAL A 108 -11.80 -10.30 10.20
C VAL A 108 -10.53 -10.95 9.67
N ASP A 109 -10.60 -12.25 9.46
CA ASP A 109 -9.59 -13.01 8.73
C ASP A 109 -9.77 -12.78 7.23
N PHE A 110 -8.67 -12.45 6.55
CA PHE A 110 -8.61 -12.32 5.09
C PHE A 110 -7.74 -13.40 4.41
N ASN A 111 -7.38 -14.46 5.13
CA ASN A 111 -6.92 -15.70 4.51
C ASN A 111 -8.03 -16.26 3.59
N LYS A 112 -7.69 -16.43 2.31
CA LYS A 112 -8.58 -17.01 1.30
C LYS A 112 -8.14 -18.42 0.89
N ASN A 113 -6.97 -18.86 1.35
CA ASN A 113 -6.46 -20.17 1.07
C ASN A 113 -7.13 -21.21 1.99
N THR A 114 -7.79 -22.21 1.38
CA THR A 114 -8.51 -23.27 2.11
C THR A 114 -7.60 -24.15 2.95
N SER A 115 -6.32 -24.26 2.62
CA SER A 115 -5.34 -25.01 3.43
C SER A 115 -4.98 -24.25 4.72
N GLY A 116 -5.15 -22.92 4.72
CA GLY A 116 -4.65 -22.03 5.77
C GLY A 116 -3.13 -21.80 5.75
N TYR A 117 -2.43 -22.23 4.71
CA TYR A 117 -1.02 -21.93 4.50
C TYR A 117 -0.86 -20.75 3.55
N GLU A 118 0.23 -20.00 3.74
CA GLU A 118 0.56 -18.93 2.80
C GLU A 118 0.95 -19.55 1.45
N SER A 119 0.35 -19.03 0.40
CA SER A 119 0.46 -19.55 -0.97
C SER A 119 1.77 -19.18 -1.67
N SER A 120 2.46 -18.13 -1.19
CA SER A 120 3.54 -17.45 -1.92
C SER A 120 3.11 -16.84 -3.27
N ILE A 121 1.80 -16.70 -3.49
CA ILE A 121 1.22 -16.09 -4.68
C ILE A 121 0.81 -14.66 -4.32
N VAL A 122 1.44 -13.68 -4.96
CA VAL A 122 1.16 -12.26 -4.70
C VAL A 122 -0.31 -11.99 -5.00
N GLY A 123 -1.02 -11.44 -4.02
CA GLY A 123 -2.42 -11.08 -4.15
C GLY A 123 -3.42 -12.16 -3.75
N ASP A 124 -3.00 -13.40 -3.51
CA ASP A 124 -3.94 -14.47 -3.14
C ASP A 124 -4.66 -14.12 -1.83
N ASN A 125 -3.90 -13.75 -0.81
CA ASN A 125 -4.38 -13.35 0.52
C ASN A 125 -4.47 -11.83 0.75
N ASN A 126 -4.61 -11.02 -0.32
CA ASN A 126 -4.81 -9.57 -0.14
C ASN A 126 -6.11 -9.27 0.62
N LEU A 127 -6.11 -8.25 1.49
CA LEU A 127 -7.36 -7.68 1.99
C LEU A 127 -8.14 -7.07 0.81
N GLU A 128 -9.40 -7.47 0.62
CA GLU A 128 -10.25 -6.98 -0.48
C GLU A 128 -11.48 -6.18 0.01
N ASP A 129 -12.23 -5.60 -0.94
CA ASP A 129 -13.44 -4.81 -0.67
C ASP A 129 -14.47 -5.56 0.20
N TYR A 130 -14.62 -6.88 0.02
CA TYR A 130 -15.54 -7.68 0.84
C TYR A 130 -15.08 -7.80 2.30
N ASP A 131 -13.78 -7.87 2.55
CA ASP A 131 -13.23 -7.92 3.89
C ASP A 131 -13.39 -6.58 4.61
N ALA A 132 -13.12 -5.48 3.90
CA ALA A 132 -13.36 -4.13 4.39
C ALA A 132 -14.84 -3.90 4.72
N PHE A 133 -15.76 -4.40 3.88
CA PHE A 133 -17.19 -4.33 4.12
C PHE A 133 -17.61 -5.08 5.39
N LYS A 134 -17.11 -6.30 5.59
CA LYS A 134 -17.33 -7.07 6.84
C LYS A 134 -16.81 -6.31 8.06
N ALA A 135 -15.57 -5.80 8.00
CA ALA A 135 -14.94 -5.09 9.12
C ALA A 135 -15.72 -3.83 9.51
N LEU A 136 -16.15 -3.05 8.52
CA LEU A 136 -16.99 -1.86 8.77
C LEU A 136 -18.34 -2.24 9.38
N GLY A 137 -18.98 -3.31 8.90
CA GLY A 137 -20.23 -3.81 9.48
C GLY A 137 -20.08 -4.24 10.95
N LEU A 138 -19.00 -4.97 11.26
CA LEU A 138 -18.68 -5.39 12.63
C LEU A 138 -18.36 -4.19 13.53
N LEU A 139 -17.60 -3.22 13.04
CA LEU A 139 -17.27 -2.02 13.81
C LEU A 139 -18.54 -1.25 14.16
N LYS A 140 -19.44 -1.04 13.19
CA LYS A 140 -20.75 -0.41 13.43
C LYS A 140 -21.59 -1.16 14.47
N LEU A 141 -21.53 -2.49 14.49
CA LEU A 141 -22.22 -3.28 15.50
C LEU A 141 -21.59 -3.05 16.90
N LYS A 142 -20.26 -3.04 16.98
CA LYS A 142 -19.52 -2.81 18.23
C LYS A 142 -19.78 -1.42 18.80
N LEU A 143 -19.69 -0.38 17.96
CA LEU A 143 -20.02 1.01 18.32
C LEU A 143 -21.42 1.13 18.96
N LYS A 144 -22.43 0.50 18.35
CA LYS A 144 -23.80 0.50 18.90
C LYS A 144 -23.90 -0.20 20.27
N ARG A 145 -23.18 -1.31 20.47
CA ARG A 145 -23.15 -2.04 21.76
C ARG A 145 -22.54 -1.19 22.87
N GLU A 146 -21.58 -0.35 22.52
CA GLU A 146 -20.93 0.60 23.43
C GLU A 146 -21.69 1.93 23.57
N GLY A 147 -22.88 2.04 22.99
CA GLY A 147 -23.74 3.23 23.12
C GLY A 147 -23.37 4.39 22.20
N ILE A 148 -22.45 4.19 21.24
CA ILE A 148 -22.05 5.20 20.27
C ILE A 148 -23.05 5.22 19.11
N ALA A 149 -23.74 6.35 18.94
CA ALA A 149 -24.81 6.51 17.97
C ALA A 149 -24.29 6.74 16.54
N LEU A 150 -24.82 5.96 15.60
CA LEU A 150 -24.54 6.15 14.16
C LEU A 150 -25.66 6.98 13.53
N LYS A 151 -25.34 8.21 13.10
CA LYS A 151 -26.30 9.14 12.50
C LYS A 151 -26.22 9.12 10.97
N LYS A 152 -27.35 8.83 10.32
CA LYS A 152 -27.48 8.84 8.85
C LYS A 152 -27.58 10.24 8.25
N SER A 153 -28.21 11.15 8.97
CA SER A 153 -28.41 12.54 8.57
C SER A 153 -27.91 13.47 9.67
N CYS A 154 -27.22 14.54 9.28
CA CYS A 154 -26.75 15.57 10.18
C CYS A 154 -27.49 16.88 9.89
N GLU A 155 -27.82 17.62 10.94
CA GLU A 155 -28.45 18.95 10.83
C GLU A 155 -27.41 20.03 10.47
N GLU A 156 -26.16 19.83 10.89
CA GLU A 156 -25.03 20.67 10.49
C GLU A 156 -24.50 20.32 9.10
N ARG A 157 -23.95 21.33 8.42
CA ARG A 157 -23.39 21.19 7.08
C ARG A 157 -22.13 20.31 7.14
N GLU A 158 -22.20 19.11 6.56
CA GLU A 158 -21.03 18.24 6.37
C GLU A 158 -19.90 19.01 5.66
N LYS A 159 -18.68 18.96 6.22
CA LYS A 159 -17.49 19.44 5.54
C LYS A 159 -17.15 18.45 4.44
N ARG A 160 -17.06 18.94 3.21
CA ARG A 160 -16.74 18.13 2.03
C ARG A 160 -15.33 18.46 1.58
N ILE A 161 -14.47 17.46 1.55
CA ILE A 161 -13.08 17.57 1.07
C ILE A 161 -13.00 16.80 -0.25
N TYR A 162 -12.21 17.31 -1.18
CA TYR A 162 -12.07 16.73 -2.51
C TYR A 162 -10.62 16.63 -2.95
N ILE A 163 -10.33 15.57 -3.69
CA ILE A 163 -9.19 15.53 -4.62
C ILE A 163 -9.71 15.22 -6.03
N ARG A 164 -8.95 15.63 -7.05
CA ARG A 164 -9.27 15.40 -8.45
C ARG A 164 -8.35 14.33 -9.02
N ARG A 165 -8.93 13.28 -9.58
CA ARG A 165 -8.15 12.22 -10.26
C ARG A 165 -8.67 11.99 -11.67
N CYS A 166 -7.75 11.98 -12.64
CA CYS A 166 -8.03 11.60 -14.01
C CYS A 166 -7.42 10.23 -14.28
N SER A 167 -8.24 9.28 -14.74
CA SER A 167 -7.75 8.01 -15.31
C SER A 167 -7.51 8.23 -16.79
N TYR A 168 -6.25 8.22 -17.20
CA TYR A 168 -5.82 8.47 -18.58
C TYR A 168 -5.49 7.13 -19.26
N PRO A 169 -6.27 6.68 -20.25
CA PRO A 169 -6.17 5.32 -20.77
C PRO A 169 -4.95 5.13 -21.68
N ILE A 170 -4.16 4.10 -21.40
CA ILE A 170 -3.05 3.60 -22.22
C ILE A 170 -3.45 2.24 -22.80
N LYS A 171 -3.25 2.09 -24.11
CA LYS A 171 -3.54 0.85 -24.86
C LYS A 171 -2.28 0.17 -25.36
N THR A 172 -1.19 0.90 -25.48
CA THR A 172 0.06 0.38 -26.02
C THR A 172 1.23 1.00 -25.28
N VAL A 173 2.22 0.17 -24.99
CA VAL A 173 3.53 0.59 -24.47
C VAL A 173 4.58 0.06 -25.43
N ALA A 174 5.55 0.89 -25.80
CA ALA A 174 6.65 0.53 -26.69
C ALA A 174 7.95 1.21 -26.27
N PHE A 175 9.09 0.63 -26.64
CA PHE A 175 10.37 1.29 -26.49
C PHE A 175 10.61 2.29 -27.64
N GLY A 176 11.37 3.35 -27.37
CA GLY A 176 11.80 4.34 -28.36
C GLY A 176 12.97 5.18 -27.85
N ASP A 177 13.22 6.29 -28.55
CA ASP A 177 14.37 7.18 -28.24
C ASP A 177 14.10 8.13 -27.08
N VAL A 178 12.82 8.42 -26.77
CA VAL A 178 12.41 9.36 -25.72
C VAL A 178 11.16 8.85 -25.03
N THR A 179 11.10 9.00 -23.71
CA THR A 179 9.91 8.71 -22.92
C THR A 179 8.83 9.77 -23.16
N ALA A 180 7.66 9.35 -23.63
CA ALA A 180 6.57 10.26 -24.00
C ALA A 180 5.20 9.59 -23.82
N VAL A 181 4.17 10.41 -23.60
CA VAL A 181 2.77 9.97 -23.64
C VAL A 181 2.06 10.72 -24.76
N ASP A 182 1.62 10.00 -25.79
CA ASP A 182 0.89 10.55 -26.93
C ASP A 182 -0.39 9.74 -27.18
N GLY A 183 -1.55 10.37 -26.95
CA GLY A 183 -2.84 9.68 -26.99
C GLY A 183 -2.84 8.46 -26.06
N ALA A 184 -3.07 7.27 -26.60
CA ALA A 184 -3.09 6.01 -25.84
C ALA A 184 -1.77 5.22 -25.90
N LEU A 185 -0.69 5.83 -26.41
CA LEU A 185 0.64 5.24 -26.49
C LEU A 185 1.56 5.83 -25.40
N LEU A 186 2.17 4.96 -24.61
CA LEU A 186 3.28 5.28 -23.73
C LEU A 186 4.58 4.78 -24.37
N THR A 187 5.44 5.70 -24.79
CA THR A 187 6.80 5.36 -25.25
C THR A 187 7.73 5.41 -24.05
N ILE A 188 8.58 4.39 -23.90
CA ILE A 188 9.61 4.28 -22.86
C ILE A 188 10.98 4.39 -23.53
N ARG A 189 11.85 5.28 -23.02
CA ARG A 189 13.23 5.37 -23.51
C ARG A 189 13.94 4.02 -23.32
N THR A 190 14.64 3.56 -24.35
CA THR A 190 15.22 2.21 -24.41
C THR A 190 16.16 1.88 -23.24
N ASP A 191 16.93 2.85 -22.79
CA ASP A 191 17.95 2.78 -21.72
C ASP A 191 17.48 3.48 -20.42
N ILE A 192 16.17 3.61 -20.20
CA ILE A 192 15.60 4.29 -19.02
C ILE A 192 16.05 3.68 -17.68
N GLY A 193 16.33 2.38 -17.68
CA GLY A 193 16.68 1.58 -16.50
C GLY A 193 18.18 1.41 -16.26
N GLU A 194 19.05 2.14 -16.97
CA GLU A 194 20.49 2.06 -16.76
C GLU A 194 20.88 2.29 -15.30
N ILE A 195 21.76 1.44 -14.77
CA ILE A 195 22.26 1.55 -13.40
C ILE A 195 23.30 2.67 -13.29
N HIS A 196 23.14 3.51 -12.28
CA HIS A 196 24.05 4.61 -11.97
C HIS A 196 25.11 4.18 -10.94
N ASP A 197 26.21 4.93 -10.82
CA ASP A 197 27.34 4.56 -9.95
C ASP A 197 26.96 4.30 -8.49
N LYS A 198 25.96 5.02 -7.97
CA LYS A 198 25.44 4.84 -6.59
C LYS A 198 24.65 3.55 -6.40
N GLU A 199 24.16 2.95 -7.48
CA GLU A 199 23.37 1.71 -7.45
C GLU A 199 24.29 0.49 -7.62
N ARG A 200 25.46 0.65 -8.26
CA ARG A 200 26.43 -0.43 -8.57
C ARG A 200 27.02 -1.14 -7.35
N GLU A 201 26.94 -0.53 -6.17
CA GLU A 201 27.33 -1.18 -4.92
C GLU A 201 26.37 -2.33 -4.56
N PHE A 202 25.10 -2.23 -4.97
CA PHE A 202 24.04 -3.15 -4.55
C PHE A 202 23.41 -3.92 -5.71
N ILE A 203 23.49 -3.38 -6.93
CA ILE A 203 22.80 -3.88 -8.12
C ILE A 203 23.83 -4.14 -9.21
N SER A 204 23.94 -5.39 -9.63
CA SER A 204 24.83 -5.82 -10.71
C SER A 204 24.21 -5.59 -12.08
N GLU A 205 22.87 -5.73 -12.17
CA GLU A 205 22.12 -5.57 -13.42
C GLU A 205 20.71 -5.06 -13.16
N ALA A 206 20.17 -4.25 -14.07
CA ALA A 206 18.76 -3.91 -14.11
C ALA A 206 18.25 -3.93 -15.55
N ARG A 207 17.02 -4.46 -15.75
CA ARG A 207 16.37 -4.51 -17.06
C ARG A 207 14.96 -3.96 -16.96
N VAL A 208 14.57 -3.16 -17.94
CA VAL A 208 13.19 -2.73 -18.12
C VAL A 208 12.57 -3.52 -19.27
N ARG A 209 11.43 -4.15 -19.03
CA ARG A 209 10.67 -4.96 -19.99
C ARG A 209 9.23 -4.48 -20.07
N ILE A 210 8.59 -4.73 -21.21
CA ILE A 210 7.17 -4.50 -21.40
C ILE A 210 6.52 -5.87 -21.50
N ILE A 211 5.71 -6.25 -20.51
CA ILE A 211 5.00 -7.53 -20.51
C ILE A 211 3.53 -7.28 -20.84
N ARG A 212 3.05 -7.80 -21.97
CA ARG A 212 1.64 -7.67 -22.35
C ARG A 212 0.74 -8.66 -21.60
N PRO A 213 -0.57 -8.40 -21.49
CA PRO A 213 -1.53 -9.32 -20.86
C PRO A 213 -1.46 -10.79 -21.31
N GLY A 214 -1.10 -11.04 -22.58
CA GLY A 214 -0.98 -12.41 -23.13
C GLY A 214 0.41 -13.04 -23.02
N GLU A 215 1.40 -12.34 -22.46
CA GLU A 215 2.82 -12.75 -22.44
C GLU A 215 3.28 -13.06 -21.00
N ARG A 216 2.40 -13.66 -20.19
CA ARG A 216 2.60 -13.82 -18.74
C ARG A 216 3.32 -15.09 -18.32
N HIS A 217 3.44 -16.09 -19.19
CA HIS A 217 4.17 -17.32 -18.88
C HIS A 217 5.68 -17.12 -19.05
N ILE A 218 6.24 -16.25 -18.20
CA ILE A 218 7.66 -15.88 -18.18
C ILE A 218 8.19 -16.04 -16.76
N ARG A 219 9.47 -16.37 -16.63
CA ARG A 219 10.12 -16.43 -15.33
C ARG A 219 10.41 -15.03 -14.81
N VAL A 220 10.11 -14.81 -13.54
CA VAL A 220 10.40 -13.58 -12.79
C VAL A 220 11.04 -13.93 -11.46
N HIS A 221 11.88 -13.02 -10.97
CA HIS A 221 12.30 -13.00 -9.57
C HIS A 221 11.13 -12.68 -8.65
N THR A 222 11.35 -12.79 -7.34
CA THR A 222 10.32 -12.44 -6.35
C THR A 222 9.88 -10.98 -6.54
N ASN A 223 8.59 -10.75 -6.35
CA ASN A 223 8.00 -9.43 -6.40
C ASN A 223 8.50 -8.58 -5.22
N LEU A 224 9.15 -7.46 -5.52
CA LEU A 224 9.46 -6.44 -4.53
C LEU A 224 8.30 -5.45 -4.39
N ASP A 225 7.62 -5.11 -5.51
CA ASP A 225 6.41 -4.27 -5.45
C ASP A 225 5.58 -4.23 -6.74
N PHE A 226 4.30 -3.90 -6.58
CA PHE A 226 3.44 -3.37 -7.65
C PHE A 226 3.07 -1.93 -7.33
N MET A 227 3.21 -1.02 -8.32
CA MET A 227 2.99 0.41 -8.13
C MET A 227 2.09 1.00 -9.23
N PRO A 228 1.22 1.98 -8.89
CA PRO A 228 0.50 2.73 -9.90
C PRO A 228 1.44 3.64 -10.69
N VAL A 229 1.17 3.83 -11.99
CA VAL A 229 1.84 4.87 -12.77
C VAL A 229 1.02 6.16 -12.66
N ALA A 230 1.29 6.94 -11.62
CA ALA A 230 0.55 8.15 -11.28
C ALA A 230 1.46 9.36 -11.05
N CYS A 231 0.93 10.56 -11.33
CA CYS A 231 1.67 11.82 -11.30
C CYS A 231 0.82 12.95 -10.72
N LYS A 232 1.41 13.79 -9.86
CA LYS A 232 0.83 15.08 -9.48
C LYS A 232 1.02 16.10 -10.60
N THR A 233 -0.08 16.73 -11.01
CA THR A 233 -0.04 17.92 -11.89
C THR A 233 -0.34 19.21 -11.14
N GLU A 234 -0.96 19.13 -9.97
CA GLU A 234 -1.23 20.26 -9.08
C GLU A 234 -1.26 19.77 -7.63
N GLY A 235 -0.67 20.55 -6.71
CA GLY A 235 -0.63 20.23 -5.29
C GLY A 235 0.34 19.11 -4.95
N THR A 236 0.18 18.54 -3.76
CA THR A 236 1.00 17.45 -3.22
C THR A 236 0.15 16.18 -3.03
N VAL A 237 0.78 15.07 -2.65
CA VAL A 237 0.06 13.81 -2.38
C VAL A 237 -1.05 14.04 -1.35
N GLY A 238 -2.28 13.70 -1.75
CA GLY A 238 -3.49 13.86 -0.95
C GLY A 238 -4.28 15.16 -1.18
N GLU A 239 -3.82 16.04 -2.07
CA GLU A 239 -4.46 17.31 -2.42
C GLU A 239 -4.38 17.60 -3.93
N GLY A 240 -5.17 18.54 -4.46
CA GLY A 240 -5.02 18.98 -5.86
C GLY A 240 -5.41 17.91 -6.90
N ARG A 241 -4.57 17.75 -7.94
CA ARG A 241 -4.85 16.94 -9.14
C ARG A 241 -3.81 15.84 -9.35
N THR A 242 -4.30 14.64 -9.62
CA THR A 242 -3.50 13.46 -9.96
C THR A 242 -3.93 12.89 -11.30
N ILE A 243 -2.98 12.57 -12.17
CA ILE A 243 -3.18 11.74 -13.36
C ILE A 243 -2.73 10.33 -13.01
N LEU A 244 -3.55 9.33 -13.34
CA LEU A 244 -3.22 7.90 -13.29
C LEU A 244 -3.23 7.38 -14.72
N LEU A 245 -2.16 6.76 -15.19
CA LEU A 245 -2.21 5.99 -16.43
C LEU A 245 -2.97 4.69 -16.16
N ASP A 246 -4.09 4.51 -16.86
CA ASP A 246 -4.95 3.34 -16.75
C ASP A 246 -4.60 2.33 -17.86
N GLY A 247 -4.59 1.03 -17.56
CA GLY A 247 -4.11 -0.02 -18.47
C GLY A 247 -2.60 -0.26 -18.45
N VAL A 248 -1.86 0.39 -17.54
CA VAL A 248 -0.44 0.12 -17.29
C VAL A 248 -0.14 0.12 -15.79
N THR A 249 0.58 -0.90 -15.32
CA THR A 249 1.02 -1.04 -13.92
C THR A 249 2.52 -1.28 -13.87
N ALA A 250 3.22 -0.64 -12.93
CA ALA A 250 4.64 -0.88 -12.74
C ALA A 250 4.85 -2.10 -11.83
N MET A 251 5.80 -2.96 -12.20
CA MET A 251 6.17 -4.15 -11.45
C MET A 251 7.67 -4.11 -11.18
N LEU A 252 8.07 -4.22 -9.92
CA LEU A 252 9.45 -4.35 -9.51
C LEU A 252 9.68 -5.76 -8.99
N THR A 253 10.63 -6.48 -9.59
CA THR A 253 11.12 -7.77 -9.11
C THR A 253 12.62 -7.69 -8.89
N GLY A 254 13.16 -8.58 -8.08
CA GLY A 254 14.61 -8.74 -8.05
C GLY A 254 15.08 -9.89 -7.19
N GLY A 255 16.28 -10.37 -7.51
CA GLY A 255 16.93 -11.50 -6.87
C GLY A 255 18.45 -11.44 -7.10
N GLU A 256 19.20 -12.32 -6.45
CA GLU A 256 20.62 -12.49 -6.74
C GLU A 256 20.82 -13.40 -7.96
N ALA A 257 21.97 -13.26 -8.61
CA ALA A 257 22.30 -13.99 -9.83
C ALA A 257 22.13 -15.51 -9.69
N ASP A 258 21.77 -16.16 -10.80
CA ASP A 258 21.53 -17.60 -10.90
C ASP A 258 20.49 -18.17 -9.92
N GLY A 259 19.64 -17.31 -9.34
CA GLY A 259 18.65 -17.69 -8.34
C GLY A 259 19.28 -18.06 -7.00
N THR A 260 20.48 -17.54 -6.70
CA THR A 260 21.21 -17.83 -5.46
C THR A 260 20.43 -17.40 -4.23
N TYR A 261 19.71 -16.28 -4.32
CA TYR A 261 18.87 -15.77 -3.25
C TYR A 261 17.75 -14.90 -3.81
N GLU A 262 16.54 -15.09 -3.31
CA GLU A 262 15.41 -14.21 -3.55
C GLU A 262 15.14 -13.42 -2.26
N PRO A 263 14.92 -12.10 -2.30
CA PRO A 263 14.50 -11.35 -1.14
C PRO A 263 13.17 -11.87 -0.57
N HIS A 264 13.24 -12.73 0.44
CA HIS A 264 12.15 -13.10 1.33
C HIS A 264 12.66 -13.59 2.69
N ASN A 265 11.78 -13.62 3.67
CA ASN A 265 11.88 -14.50 4.84
C ASN A 265 10.98 -15.73 4.65
N ILE A 266 9.69 -15.50 4.38
CA ILE A 266 8.71 -16.53 4.00
C ILE A 266 7.85 -15.94 2.88
N GLY A 267 7.47 -16.76 1.90
CA GLY A 267 6.52 -16.35 0.86
C GLY A 267 7.16 -15.75 -0.39
N SER A 268 8.33 -16.27 -0.79
CA SER A 268 9.00 -15.86 -2.03
C SER A 268 8.12 -16.13 -3.25
N SER A 269 8.02 -15.15 -4.15
CA SER A 269 7.09 -15.16 -5.29
C SER A 269 7.82 -15.23 -6.64
N GLU A 270 9.00 -15.83 -6.68
CA GLU A 270 9.72 -16.15 -7.90
C GLU A 270 9.07 -17.33 -8.63
N GLY A 271 9.27 -17.40 -9.95
CA GLY A 271 8.71 -18.47 -10.77
C GLY A 271 8.04 -17.92 -12.02
N PHE A 272 7.02 -18.60 -12.53
CA PHE A 272 6.24 -18.10 -13.65
C PHE A 272 5.26 -17.03 -13.17
N LEU A 273 5.27 -15.86 -13.82
CA LEU A 273 4.47 -14.71 -13.39
C LEU A 273 2.96 -15.00 -13.33
N ASP A 274 2.42 -15.81 -14.24
CA ASP A 274 1.03 -16.23 -14.23
C ASP A 274 0.66 -17.28 -13.17
N GLU A 275 1.66 -17.89 -12.53
CA GLU A 275 1.51 -18.81 -11.41
C GLU A 275 1.77 -18.11 -10.06
N ALA A 276 2.72 -17.17 -10.04
CA ALA A 276 3.16 -16.46 -8.85
C ALA A 276 2.32 -15.22 -8.50
N VAL A 277 1.42 -14.77 -9.38
CA VAL A 277 0.59 -13.58 -9.16
C VAL A 277 -0.88 -13.85 -9.42
N ARG A 278 -1.71 -13.55 -8.43
CA ARG A 278 -3.16 -13.50 -8.56
C ARG A 278 -3.58 -12.11 -9.03
N PHE A 279 -3.74 -11.93 -10.35
CA PHE A 279 -4.25 -10.69 -10.95
C PHE A 279 -5.68 -10.34 -10.48
N ASP A 280 -6.10 -9.10 -10.74
CA ASP A 280 -7.42 -8.55 -10.39
C ASP A 280 -7.70 -8.57 -8.87
N ARG A 281 -6.69 -8.16 -8.11
CA ARG A 281 -6.73 -7.99 -6.65
C ARG A 281 -6.37 -6.56 -6.28
N SER A 282 -6.73 -6.15 -5.06
CA SER A 282 -6.53 -4.75 -4.62
C SER A 282 -5.07 -4.30 -4.67
N GLY A 283 -4.12 -5.22 -4.45
CA GLY A 283 -2.68 -5.00 -4.54
C GLY A 283 -1.98 -5.60 -5.75
N THR A 284 -2.70 -5.99 -6.81
CA THR A 284 -2.06 -6.53 -8.02
C THR A 284 -2.58 -5.79 -9.26
N PRO A 285 -1.86 -5.90 -10.39
CA PRO A 285 -2.34 -5.38 -11.66
C PRO A 285 -3.68 -6.00 -12.06
N ALA A 286 -4.44 -5.28 -12.88
CA ALA A 286 -5.55 -5.91 -13.59
C ALA A 286 -4.98 -6.92 -14.60
N ALA A 287 -5.70 -8.00 -14.89
CA ALA A 287 -5.26 -8.98 -15.89
C ALA A 287 -5.07 -8.34 -17.28
N THR A 288 -5.77 -7.24 -17.55
CA THR A 288 -5.69 -6.46 -18.79
C THR A 288 -4.55 -5.43 -18.84
N ASP A 289 -3.86 -5.17 -17.73
CA ASP A 289 -2.81 -4.15 -17.68
C ASP A 289 -1.57 -4.58 -18.47
N ILE A 290 -0.90 -3.65 -19.13
CA ILE A 290 0.49 -3.84 -19.57
C ILE A 290 1.40 -3.65 -18.34
N LEU A 291 2.39 -4.52 -18.15
CA LEU A 291 3.35 -4.34 -17.05
C LEU A 291 4.60 -3.65 -17.56
N LEU A 292 4.92 -2.52 -16.94
CA LEU A 292 6.25 -1.91 -17.00
C LEU A 292 7.10 -2.62 -15.95
N HIS A 293 7.81 -3.65 -16.38
CA HIS A 293 8.57 -4.54 -15.50
C HIS A 293 10.00 -4.03 -15.35
N ILE A 294 10.38 -3.68 -14.13
CA ILE A 294 11.75 -3.36 -13.72
C ILE A 294 12.27 -4.59 -12.97
N ASP A 295 13.26 -5.25 -13.56
CA ASP A 295 13.85 -6.50 -13.07
C ASP A 295 15.27 -6.22 -12.60
N VAL A 296 15.56 -6.48 -11.32
CA VAL A 296 16.84 -6.12 -10.68
C VAL A 296 17.60 -7.39 -10.28
N THR A 297 18.86 -7.48 -10.68
CA THR A 297 19.80 -8.48 -10.16
C THR A 297 20.69 -7.81 -9.11
N PHE A 298 20.60 -8.27 -7.86
CA PHE A 298 21.43 -7.77 -6.78
C PHE A 298 22.87 -8.29 -6.89
N GLU A 299 23.82 -7.54 -6.33
CA GLU A 299 25.17 -8.03 -6.06
C GLU A 299 25.13 -9.18 -5.04
N PRO A 300 26.11 -10.11 -5.05
CA PRO A 300 26.12 -11.25 -4.14
C PRO A 300 26.00 -10.85 -2.66
N ALA A 301 25.13 -11.54 -1.93
CA ALA A 301 24.80 -11.29 -0.51
C ALA A 301 24.15 -9.93 -0.19
N MET A 302 23.73 -9.16 -1.20
CA MET A 302 23.07 -7.87 -1.00
C MET A 302 21.54 -7.98 -0.95
N GLY A 303 20.94 -9.06 -1.49
CA GLY A 303 19.48 -9.18 -1.65
C GLY A 303 18.70 -9.18 -0.33
N SER A 304 19.36 -9.42 0.81
CA SER A 304 18.75 -9.39 2.14
C SER A 304 18.95 -8.07 2.90
N THR A 305 19.53 -7.04 2.27
CA THR A 305 19.89 -5.78 2.95
C THR A 305 18.90 -4.65 2.67
N VAL A 306 18.72 -3.76 3.65
CA VAL A 306 17.80 -2.61 3.52
C VAL A 306 18.28 -1.68 2.41
N GLU A 307 19.58 -1.48 2.33
CA GLU A 307 20.23 -0.60 1.38
C GLU A 307 20.03 -1.06 -0.06
N ALA A 308 20.14 -2.37 -0.31
CA ALA A 308 19.88 -2.93 -1.64
C ALA A 308 18.41 -2.81 -2.04
N ILE A 309 17.47 -3.15 -1.15
CA ILE A 309 16.03 -3.00 -1.43
C ILE A 309 15.68 -1.53 -1.67
N ARG A 310 16.17 -0.61 -0.82
CA ARG A 310 16.02 0.84 -1.05
C ARG A 310 16.64 1.28 -2.39
N SER A 311 17.77 0.70 -2.80
CA SER A 311 18.42 0.97 -4.10
C SER A 311 17.54 0.55 -5.27
N ALA A 312 16.97 -0.66 -5.24
CA ALA A 312 16.06 -1.17 -6.27
C ALA A 312 14.82 -0.29 -6.43
N HIS A 313 14.21 0.12 -5.31
CA HIS A 313 13.05 1.02 -5.34
C HIS A 313 13.41 2.44 -5.82
N ARG A 314 14.63 2.95 -5.55
CA ARG A 314 15.12 4.21 -6.14
C ARG A 314 15.32 4.14 -7.64
N LEU A 315 15.84 3.03 -8.15
CA LEU A 315 15.94 2.79 -9.59
C LEU A 315 14.54 2.76 -10.22
N ALA A 316 13.61 2.00 -9.63
CA ALA A 316 12.24 1.93 -10.11
C ALA A 316 11.54 3.30 -10.10
N ASP A 317 11.69 4.08 -9.02
CA ASP A 317 11.11 5.42 -8.93
C ASP A 317 11.76 6.39 -9.92
N ARG A 318 13.05 6.25 -10.25
CA ARG A 318 13.71 7.04 -11.30
C ARG A 318 13.10 6.76 -12.68
N VAL A 319 12.86 5.49 -13.01
CA VAL A 319 12.15 5.10 -14.24
C VAL A 319 10.75 5.72 -14.26
N LEU A 320 10.00 5.60 -13.16
CA LEU A 320 8.66 6.19 -13.06
C LEU A 320 8.68 7.72 -13.09
N ASN A 321 9.69 8.38 -12.52
CA ASN A 321 9.82 9.83 -12.54
C ASN A 321 10.04 10.39 -13.95
N GLU A 322 10.75 9.67 -14.82
CA GLU A 322 10.84 10.04 -16.23
C GLU A 322 9.49 9.90 -16.95
N VAL A 323 8.72 8.84 -16.66
CA VAL A 323 7.33 8.72 -17.15
C VAL A 323 6.44 9.84 -16.61
N ARG A 324 6.52 10.17 -15.33
CA ARG A 324 5.80 11.29 -14.69
C ARG A 324 6.16 12.62 -15.33
N ALA A 325 7.43 12.85 -15.69
CA ALA A 325 7.86 14.04 -16.40
C ALA A 325 7.18 14.16 -17.78
N ALA A 326 7.05 13.05 -18.51
CA ALA A 326 6.28 13.03 -19.76
C ALA A 326 4.78 13.30 -19.52
N MET A 327 4.19 12.72 -18.47
CA MET A 327 2.78 12.94 -18.10
C MET A 327 2.47 14.40 -17.78
N LYS A 328 3.42 15.17 -17.22
CA LYS A 328 3.23 16.60 -16.91
C LYS A 328 2.98 17.47 -18.14
N ASN A 329 3.33 16.99 -19.33
CA ASN A 329 3.06 17.68 -20.59
C ASN A 329 1.67 17.39 -21.17
N LEU A 330 0.90 16.48 -20.57
CA LEU A 330 -0.46 16.17 -21.02
C LEU A 330 -1.41 17.35 -20.78
N ILE A 331 -2.14 17.71 -21.82
CA ILE A 331 -3.23 18.69 -21.72
C ILE A 331 -4.53 17.93 -21.46
N ILE A 332 -5.00 17.97 -20.22
CA ILE A 332 -6.24 17.30 -19.80
C ILE A 332 -7.31 18.34 -19.47
N GLU A 333 -8.45 18.23 -20.13
CA GLU A 333 -9.61 19.07 -19.87
C GLU A 333 -10.16 18.82 -18.45
N ASP A 334 -10.62 19.88 -17.76
CA ASP A 334 -11.07 19.79 -16.36
C ASP A 334 -12.19 18.74 -16.16
N ARG A 335 -13.06 18.58 -17.16
CA ARG A 335 -14.17 17.59 -17.15
C ARG A 335 -13.72 16.13 -17.11
N ALA A 336 -12.48 15.83 -17.47
CA ALA A 336 -11.93 14.47 -17.42
C ALA A 336 -11.49 14.05 -16.00
N TYR A 337 -11.45 14.99 -15.06
CA TYR A 337 -11.15 14.69 -13.66
C TYR A 337 -12.40 14.28 -12.90
N HIS A 338 -12.34 13.14 -12.23
CA HIS A 338 -13.34 12.71 -11.27
C HIS A 338 -13.03 13.27 -9.87
N LEU A 339 -14.07 13.72 -9.18
CA LEU A 339 -13.98 14.16 -7.79
C LEU A 339 -14.09 12.96 -6.86
N LEU A 340 -13.05 12.72 -6.07
CA LEU A 340 -13.14 11.87 -4.91
C LEU A 340 -13.58 12.74 -3.74
N GLU A 341 -14.75 12.45 -3.19
CA GLU A 341 -15.37 13.23 -2.12
C GLU A 341 -15.27 12.47 -0.80
N ASN A 342 -14.81 13.15 0.26
CA ASN A 342 -14.90 12.69 1.64
C ASN A 342 -15.80 13.65 2.42
N ARG A 343 -16.80 13.10 3.12
CA ARG A 343 -17.78 13.88 3.88
C ARG A 343 -17.54 13.68 5.35
N ILE A 344 -17.28 14.78 6.04
CA ILE A 344 -16.88 14.80 7.42
C ILE A 344 -17.95 15.56 8.20
N SER A 345 -18.45 14.94 9.26
CA SER A 345 -19.37 15.55 10.20
C SER A 345 -18.92 15.28 11.63
N PRO A 346 -18.83 16.30 12.49
CA PRO A 346 -18.59 16.11 13.92
C PRO A 346 -19.75 15.41 14.63
N GLN A 347 -20.92 15.29 13.98
CA GLN A 347 -22.09 14.61 14.55
C GLN A 347 -22.11 13.10 14.29
N LYS A 348 -21.21 12.59 13.43
CA LYS A 348 -21.07 11.17 13.13
C LYS A 348 -19.85 10.62 13.84
N ALA A 349 -19.89 9.34 14.18
CA ALA A 349 -18.76 8.64 14.77
C ALA A 349 -17.51 8.83 13.91
N ASN A 350 -16.44 9.33 14.52
CA ASN A 350 -15.14 9.53 13.90
C ASN A 350 -14.34 8.23 13.93
N ILE A 351 -14.20 7.62 12.77
CA ILE A 351 -13.52 6.34 12.60
C ILE A 351 -12.12 6.60 12.05
N ILE A 352 -11.13 5.96 12.67
CA ILE A 352 -9.76 5.93 12.17
C ILE A 352 -9.40 4.56 11.59
N VAL A 353 -8.39 4.53 10.72
CA VAL A 353 -7.74 3.27 10.33
C VAL A 353 -6.33 3.28 10.89
N VAL A 354 -5.95 2.22 11.59
CA VAL A 354 -4.55 1.98 11.95
C VAL A 354 -3.98 0.96 10.98
N LYS A 355 -3.03 1.36 10.16
CA LYS A 355 -2.29 0.49 9.25
C LYS A 355 -0.95 0.12 9.89
N ILE A 356 -0.79 -1.13 10.25
CA ILE A 356 0.44 -1.71 10.75
C ILE A 356 1.19 -2.29 9.55
N VAL A 357 2.32 -1.66 9.22
CA VAL A 357 3.08 -1.89 7.99
C VAL A 357 4.52 -2.33 8.30
N SER A 358 5.24 -2.81 7.29
CA SER A 358 6.64 -3.24 7.42
C SER A 358 7.54 -2.12 7.93
N GLY A 359 8.39 -2.44 8.92
CA GLY A 359 9.42 -1.57 9.51
C GLY A 359 10.48 -2.40 10.26
N LEU A 360 10.62 -3.67 9.86
CA LEU A 360 11.33 -4.70 10.62
C LEU A 360 12.85 -4.61 10.47
N GLY A 361 13.31 -4.16 9.30
CA GLY A 361 14.71 -4.26 8.88
C GLY A 361 14.94 -5.33 7.83
N ASN A 362 16.20 -5.54 7.49
CA ASN A 362 16.63 -6.38 6.36
C ASN A 362 15.93 -5.95 5.07
N MET A 363 15.01 -6.74 4.54
CA MET A 363 14.29 -6.39 3.31
C MET A 363 12.93 -5.68 3.53
N TYR A 364 12.40 -5.64 4.76
CA TYR A 364 11.03 -5.20 5.03
C TYR A 364 10.99 -3.78 5.59
N GLU A 365 10.43 -2.84 4.82
CA GLU A 365 10.37 -1.42 5.15
C GLU A 365 9.12 -0.76 4.54
N THR A 366 8.77 0.42 5.02
CA THR A 366 7.77 1.28 4.40
C THR A 366 8.28 2.70 4.31
N ALA A 367 8.15 3.29 3.13
CA ALA A 367 8.33 4.71 2.90
C ALA A 367 6.99 5.45 2.99
N VAL A 368 7.02 6.65 3.55
CA VAL A 368 5.87 7.54 3.75
C VAL A 368 6.19 8.96 3.31
N PHE A 369 5.15 9.69 2.91
CA PHE A 369 5.23 11.09 2.43
C PHE A 369 6.13 11.30 1.20
N PRO A 370 5.93 10.55 0.11
CA PRO A 370 6.64 10.79 -1.13
C PRO A 370 6.24 12.10 -1.81
N PHE A 371 7.13 12.66 -2.63
CA PHE A 371 6.83 13.84 -3.44
C PHE A 371 5.83 13.57 -4.58
N GLU A 372 5.85 12.36 -5.14
CA GLU A 372 4.94 11.90 -6.19
C GLU A 372 4.15 10.67 -5.69
N PRO A 373 2.95 10.38 -6.24
CA PRO A 373 2.14 9.26 -5.80
C PRO A 373 2.92 7.95 -5.90
N ALA A 374 2.96 7.19 -4.80
CA ALA A 374 3.68 5.91 -4.72
C ALA A 374 5.18 6.02 -5.05
N GLY A 375 5.81 7.18 -4.87
CA GLY A 375 7.25 7.35 -5.08
C GLY A 375 8.11 6.98 -3.86
N ILE A 376 9.45 7.11 -4.01
CA ILE A 376 10.43 6.79 -2.95
C ILE A 376 11.28 8.01 -2.52
N GLY A 377 11.07 9.18 -3.14
CA GLY A 377 11.51 10.47 -2.62
C GLY A 377 10.72 10.85 -1.35
N ALA A 378 10.98 10.13 -0.26
CA ALA A 378 10.10 9.98 0.89
C ALA A 378 10.92 9.90 2.22
N LYS A 379 10.22 9.72 3.34
CA LYS A 379 10.80 9.31 4.63
C LYS A 379 10.57 7.82 4.86
N TYR A 380 11.50 7.14 5.51
CA TYR A 380 11.36 5.72 5.84
C TYR A 380 10.96 5.56 7.31
N LEU A 381 10.11 4.59 7.62
CA LEU A 381 9.64 4.39 8.99
C LEU A 381 10.77 3.98 9.92
N MET A 382 11.69 3.10 9.50
CA MET A 382 12.82 2.71 10.35
C MET A 382 13.74 3.88 10.70
N ASP A 383 13.96 4.81 9.76
CA ASP A 383 14.76 6.02 10.00
C ASP A 383 14.08 6.95 11.04
N MET A 384 12.78 6.78 11.24
CA MET A 384 11.96 7.47 12.26
C MET A 384 11.66 6.57 13.47
N SER A 385 12.40 5.47 13.64
CA SER A 385 12.22 4.50 14.72
C SER A 385 10.79 3.94 14.80
N ASN A 386 10.16 3.73 13.64
CA ASN A 386 8.80 3.21 13.48
C ASN A 386 7.71 3.98 14.24
N ILE A 387 7.97 5.24 14.61
CA ILE A 387 6.99 6.08 15.29
C ILE A 387 5.72 6.19 14.42
N PRO A 388 4.52 5.98 14.98
CA PRO A 388 3.29 6.07 14.21
C PRO A 388 3.09 7.48 13.66
N VAL A 389 2.78 7.57 12.37
CA VAL A 389 2.55 8.84 11.66
C VAL A 389 1.10 8.97 11.23
N HIS A 390 0.58 10.19 11.28
CA HIS A 390 -0.75 10.52 10.77
C HIS A 390 -0.73 10.76 9.27
N ILE A 391 -1.72 10.23 8.56
CA ILE A 391 -2.05 10.59 7.18
C ILE A 391 -3.56 10.79 7.01
N THR A 392 -3.97 11.55 5.99
CA THR A 392 -5.38 11.69 5.62
C THR A 392 -5.86 10.53 4.73
N PRO A 393 -7.19 10.29 4.64
CA PRO A 393 -7.75 9.30 3.71
C PRO A 393 -7.35 9.54 2.26
N PHE A 394 -7.19 10.80 1.85
CA PHE A 394 -6.76 11.14 0.51
C PHE A 394 -5.26 10.98 0.31
N GLN A 395 -4.42 11.25 1.31
CA GLN A 395 -3.02 10.87 1.25
C GLN A 395 -2.86 9.35 1.04
N CYS A 396 -3.62 8.53 1.76
CA CYS A 396 -3.62 7.08 1.54
C CYS A 396 -4.00 6.71 0.10
N LEU A 397 -5.11 7.25 -0.43
CA LEU A 397 -5.62 6.92 -1.77
C LEU A 397 -4.90 7.64 -2.92
N ASP A 398 -3.96 8.52 -2.60
CA ASP A 398 -3.09 9.25 -3.54
C ASP A 398 -1.61 8.84 -3.40
N GLY A 399 -1.34 7.74 -2.68
CA GLY A 399 -0.03 7.07 -2.70
C GLY A 399 0.97 7.55 -1.65
N ALA A 400 0.51 7.94 -0.46
CA ALA A 400 1.38 8.38 0.62
C ALA A 400 2.15 7.25 1.33
N VAL A 401 1.81 5.99 1.08
CA VAL A 401 2.44 4.81 1.68
C VAL A 401 3.00 3.98 0.54
N HIS A 402 4.30 3.70 0.59
CA HIS A 402 5.04 2.90 -0.38
C HIS A 402 5.71 1.75 0.37
N SER A 403 5.33 0.52 0.03
CA SER A 403 5.84 -0.70 0.65
C SER A 403 7.17 -1.10 0.03
N LEU A 404 8.10 -1.56 0.85
CA LEU A 404 9.34 -2.19 0.43
C LEU A 404 9.32 -3.60 1.03
N LEU A 405 9.09 -4.58 0.14
CA LEU A 405 8.87 -6.02 0.40
C LEU A 405 7.69 -6.42 1.31
#